data_AF-A0A810MV74-F1
#
_entry.id   AF-A0A810MV74-F1
#
_cell.length_a   1.000
_cell.length_b   1.000
_cell.length_c   1.000
_cell.angle_alpha   90.00
_cell.angle_beta   90.00
_cell.angle_gamma   90.00
#
_symmetry.space_group_name_H-M   'P 1'
#
loop_
_entity.id
_entity.type
_entity.pdbx_description
1 polymer ?
#
loop_
_entity_poly.entity_id
_entity_poly.type
_entity_poly.pdbx_seq_one_letter_code
_entity_poly.pdbx_strand_id
1 'polypeptide(L)'
;MAIELRSFLDSRTRPPQLLALGEPTHGEPAFPRLRNEALKILAERGFRSVAVESDRVAGLAVDAYVQGGGGSVDDVLADGFSHGFGGHAATRELVEWMRAYNESVPAAQRLAFHGFDAPLEMTSAPGPGPYLRHLCDYLVNHLGPRVLPAGADDLERLLGDETRWSDFAALMDATKSVGRSEAAGRLRVLADDLLTTLYAHAPRLVAASTHDDWWCARLHGTTALGLLRYHAVAADRAPAAERTSRLLAVRDALMAENLLDIRAAEQRRGPTLLFANNRHLQRHPSRWRLADMDLEWSSAGAIVSALLGDGYAVVVGSLGASVALKLDVPADDTYEGRLGATTGQGPLFDAAALAPLVDGARVRADVTPEQGYFPLDAETVAHCDAVWHVDRFPPAAAALAAQILGLPDVAETRAGPDIGAPELGWDDRFFFAGPDRHRPFATIVAHDLPGFDDRSRLDRAGVFRFNIEAGRDEFRRLFGYGPEQFAEHRDGIDFTATDVIVPHPAYGVQGWVSVNNPGPGTRAEVQRLLSYAHRRATQRKRRP
;
A
#
# COMPACT_ATOMS: atom_id res chain seq x y z
N MET A 1 -8.97 -4.02 -12.91
CA MET A 1 -8.87 -4.27 -11.45
C MET A 1 -9.99 -5.16 -10.90
N ALA A 2 -11.27 -4.75 -10.97
CA ALA A 2 -12.36 -5.50 -10.31
C ALA A 2 -12.64 -6.89 -10.91
N ILE A 3 -12.42 -7.07 -12.22
CA ILE A 3 -12.65 -8.33 -12.92
C ILE A 3 -11.55 -9.33 -12.55
N GLU A 4 -10.31 -8.85 -12.45
CA GLU A 4 -9.11 -9.64 -12.27
C GLU A 4 -9.03 -10.17 -10.84
N LEU A 5 -9.28 -9.34 -9.82
CA LEU A 5 -9.33 -9.81 -8.43
C LEU A 5 -10.46 -10.82 -8.21
N ARG A 6 -11.62 -10.61 -8.85
CA ARG A 6 -12.74 -11.56 -8.80
C ARG A 6 -12.36 -12.88 -9.47
N SER A 7 -11.78 -12.83 -10.66
CA SER A 7 -11.30 -14.02 -11.39
C SER A 7 -10.24 -14.79 -10.59
N PHE A 8 -9.31 -14.08 -9.95
CA PHE A 8 -8.31 -14.70 -9.09
C PHE A 8 -8.95 -15.42 -7.90
N LEU A 9 -9.96 -14.83 -7.25
CA LEU A 9 -10.67 -15.52 -6.16
C LEU A 9 -11.47 -16.71 -6.66
N ASP A 10 -12.12 -16.58 -7.82
CA ASP A 10 -12.96 -17.61 -8.43
C ASP A 10 -12.14 -18.80 -8.95
N SER A 11 -10.86 -18.60 -9.28
CA SER A 11 -9.96 -19.69 -9.73
C SER A 11 -9.44 -20.55 -8.57
N ARG A 12 -9.57 -20.09 -7.32
CA ARG A 12 -9.07 -20.84 -6.15
C ARG A 12 -10.00 -22.01 -5.81
N THR A 13 -9.38 -23.13 -5.45
CA THR A 13 -10.10 -24.32 -4.97
C THR A 13 -10.86 -24.08 -3.67
N ARG A 14 -10.37 -23.14 -2.83
CA ARG A 14 -11.00 -22.71 -1.59
C ARG A 14 -10.87 -21.19 -1.43
N PRO A 15 -11.90 -20.52 -0.91
CA PRO A 15 -11.78 -19.11 -0.53
C PRO A 15 -10.70 -18.94 0.54
N PRO A 16 -9.82 -17.94 0.43
CA PRO A 16 -8.85 -17.66 1.47
C PRO A 16 -9.55 -17.19 2.74
N GLN A 17 -9.00 -17.55 3.90
CA GLN A 17 -9.40 -16.99 5.19
C GLN A 17 -8.70 -15.67 5.45
N LEU A 18 -7.44 -15.57 5.00
CA LEU A 18 -6.64 -14.36 4.96
C LEU A 18 -6.16 -14.15 3.53
N LEU A 19 -6.51 -13.02 2.93
CA LEU A 19 -5.99 -12.59 1.63
C LEU A 19 -5.00 -11.45 1.86
N ALA A 20 -3.72 -11.74 1.67
CA ALA A 20 -2.65 -10.77 1.76
C ALA A 20 -2.44 -10.03 0.44
N LEU A 21 -2.47 -8.70 0.49
CA LEU A 21 -2.09 -7.81 -0.60
C LEU A 21 -0.83 -7.03 -0.19
N GLY A 22 0.27 -7.32 -0.86
CA GLY A 22 1.56 -6.71 -0.59
C GLY A 22 1.83 -5.45 -1.40
N GLU A 23 2.73 -4.62 -0.88
CA GLU A 23 3.37 -3.52 -1.61
C GLU A 23 4.90 -3.63 -1.54
N PRO A 24 5.64 -3.28 -2.62
CA PRO A 24 7.10 -3.34 -2.62
C PRO A 24 7.74 -2.17 -1.85
N THR A 25 6.94 -1.18 -1.45
CA THR A 25 7.38 0.06 -0.80
C THR A 25 6.16 0.79 -0.21
N HIS A 26 6.35 1.46 0.93
CA HIS A 26 5.34 2.36 1.50
C HIS A 26 5.29 3.74 0.83
N GLY A 27 6.28 4.06 -0.01
CA GLY A 27 6.43 5.39 -0.62
C GLY A 27 5.60 5.59 -1.90
N GLU A 28 4.93 4.54 -2.41
CA GLU A 28 4.13 4.61 -3.63
C GLU A 28 2.63 4.70 -3.29
N PRO A 29 1.99 5.86 -3.52
CA PRO A 29 0.62 6.07 -3.06
C PRO A 29 -0.44 5.33 -3.91
N ALA A 30 -0.05 4.63 -4.99
CA ALA A 30 -0.94 3.74 -5.73
C ALA A 30 -1.39 2.51 -4.92
N PHE A 31 -0.53 1.91 -4.09
CA PHE A 31 -0.85 0.66 -3.38
C PHE A 31 -1.89 0.84 -2.26
N PRO A 32 -1.84 1.88 -1.40
CA PRO A 32 -2.91 2.14 -0.44
C PRO A 32 -4.27 2.41 -1.10
N ARG A 33 -4.30 3.02 -2.29
CA ARG A 33 -5.54 3.18 -3.08
C ARG A 33 -6.03 1.85 -3.63
N LEU A 34 -5.11 1.04 -4.14
CA LEU A 34 -5.41 -0.30 -4.63
C LEU A 34 -6.05 -1.16 -3.53
N ARG A 35 -5.53 -1.09 -2.31
CA ARG A 35 -6.13 -1.71 -1.12
C ARG A 35 -7.57 -1.27 -0.91
N ASN A 36 -7.86 0.03 -0.97
CA ASN A 36 -9.22 0.54 -0.75
C ASN A 36 -10.20 -0.02 -1.77
N GLU A 37 -9.80 -0.02 -3.04
CA GLU A 37 -10.61 -0.55 -4.11
C GLU A 37 -10.79 -2.07 -4.02
N ALA A 38 -9.73 -2.80 -3.66
CA ALA A 38 -9.82 -4.23 -3.37
C ALA A 38 -10.81 -4.50 -2.23
N LEU A 39 -10.76 -3.75 -1.12
CA LEU A 39 -11.66 -3.94 0.01
C LEU A 39 -13.13 -3.73 -0.36
N LYS A 40 -13.44 -2.72 -1.19
CA LYS A 40 -14.80 -2.50 -1.72
C LYS A 40 -15.34 -3.75 -2.43
N ILE A 41 -14.53 -4.36 -3.29
CA ILE A 41 -14.90 -5.58 -4.02
C ILE A 41 -15.01 -6.78 -3.06
N LEU A 42 -14.09 -6.89 -2.11
CA LEU A 42 -14.03 -8.01 -1.17
C LEU A 42 -15.20 -8.01 -0.17
N ALA A 43 -15.69 -6.83 0.24
CA ALA A 43 -16.87 -6.71 1.09
C ALA A 43 -18.10 -7.38 0.46
N GLU A 44 -18.29 -7.21 -0.86
CA GLU A 44 -19.34 -7.88 -1.65
C GLU A 44 -19.13 -9.41 -1.71
N ARG A 45 -17.88 -9.88 -1.59
CA ARG A 45 -17.50 -11.29 -1.59
C ARG A 45 -17.48 -11.92 -0.18
N GLY A 46 -18.01 -11.23 0.83
CA GLY A 46 -18.15 -11.78 2.17
C GLY A 46 -16.99 -11.52 3.11
N PHE A 47 -15.97 -10.75 2.70
CA PHE A 47 -14.94 -10.28 3.63
C PHE A 47 -15.58 -9.34 4.67
N ARG A 48 -15.08 -9.42 5.91
CA ARG A 48 -15.62 -8.66 7.04
C ARG A 48 -14.61 -7.83 7.79
N SER A 49 -13.35 -7.88 7.37
CA SER A 49 -12.30 -7.10 8.02
C SER A 49 -11.15 -6.79 7.09
N VAL A 50 -10.45 -5.71 7.43
CA VAL A 50 -9.14 -5.36 6.90
C VAL A 50 -8.15 -5.26 8.05
N ALA A 51 -6.95 -5.80 7.87
CA ALA A 51 -5.84 -5.67 8.79
C ALA A 51 -4.66 -5.01 8.07
N VAL A 52 -4.15 -3.91 8.61
CA VAL A 52 -3.06 -3.11 8.03
C VAL A 52 -1.80 -3.20 8.90
N GLU A 53 -0.62 -3.16 8.27
CA GLU A 53 0.69 -3.03 8.94
C GLU A 53 0.76 -1.72 9.74
N SER A 54 0.14 -1.72 10.90
CA SER A 54 0.04 -0.60 11.80
C SER A 54 -0.20 -1.14 13.20
N ASP A 55 0.14 -0.34 14.22
CA ASP A 55 -0.07 -0.68 15.63
C ASP A 55 -1.51 -1.18 15.87
N ARG A 56 -1.60 -2.42 16.35
CA ARG A 56 -2.85 -3.10 16.67
C ARG A 56 -3.63 -2.42 17.78
N VAL A 57 -2.97 -1.83 18.77
CA VAL A 57 -3.64 -1.13 19.87
C VAL A 57 -4.19 0.20 19.38
N ALA A 58 -3.39 0.99 18.66
CA ALA A 58 -3.85 2.23 18.01
C ALA A 58 -5.05 1.98 17.08
N GLY A 59 -5.03 0.87 16.34
CA GLY A 59 -6.11 0.46 15.44
C GLY A 59 -7.49 0.30 16.10
N LEU A 60 -7.57 0.13 17.43
CA LEU A 60 -8.85 0.12 18.16
C LEU A 60 -9.61 1.44 18.01
N ALA A 61 -8.91 2.58 17.96
CA ALA A 61 -9.54 3.89 17.76
C ALA A 61 -10.18 4.00 16.37
N VAL A 62 -9.49 3.46 15.35
CA VAL A 62 -9.99 3.39 13.98
C VAL A 62 -11.20 2.48 13.89
N ASP A 63 -11.16 1.28 14.49
CA ASP A 63 -12.29 0.36 14.49
C ASP A 63 -13.51 0.99 15.19
N ALA A 64 -13.32 1.54 16.39
CA ALA A 64 -14.39 2.22 17.12
C ALA A 64 -15.03 3.33 16.29
N TYR A 65 -14.23 4.13 15.59
CA TYR A 65 -14.73 5.15 14.66
C TYR A 65 -15.53 4.51 13.53
N VAL A 66 -15.02 3.52 12.79
CA VAL A 66 -15.79 2.93 11.67
C VAL A 66 -17.02 2.15 12.12
N GLN A 67 -17.10 1.68 13.37
CA GLN A 67 -18.27 0.97 13.90
C GLN A 67 -19.44 1.86 14.32
N GLY A 68 -19.27 3.18 14.40
CA GLY A 68 -20.32 4.08 14.87
C GLY A 68 -19.91 5.03 16.00
N GLY A 69 -18.69 4.87 16.54
CA GLY A 69 -18.16 5.70 17.62
C GLY A 69 -18.08 7.20 17.29
N GLY A 70 -17.97 8.02 18.33
CA GLY A 70 -17.76 9.47 18.18
C GLY A 70 -16.29 9.81 17.85
N GLY A 71 -16.00 11.11 17.75
CA GLY A 71 -14.66 11.63 17.46
C GLY A 71 -14.55 12.21 16.05
N SER A 72 -13.51 13.00 15.81
CA SER A 72 -13.19 13.50 14.47
C SER A 72 -12.35 12.46 13.71
N VAL A 73 -12.50 12.42 12.39
CA VAL A 73 -11.63 11.59 11.54
C VAL A 73 -10.17 12.04 11.63
N ASP A 74 -9.92 13.32 11.92
CA ASP A 74 -8.56 13.87 12.03
C ASP A 74 -7.82 13.30 13.25
N ASP A 75 -8.50 13.22 14.40
CA ASP A 75 -7.93 12.62 15.62
C ASP A 75 -7.69 11.12 15.43
N VAL A 76 -8.64 10.43 14.80
CA VAL A 76 -8.54 8.98 14.51
C VAL A 76 -7.38 8.68 13.57
N LEU A 77 -7.13 9.54 12.57
CA LEU A 77 -5.98 9.40 11.69
C LEU A 77 -4.67 9.71 12.39
N ALA A 78 -4.64 10.69 13.29
CA ALA A 78 -3.44 11.06 14.03
C ALA A 78 -3.01 9.97 15.02
N ASP A 79 -3.96 9.41 15.78
CA ASP A 79 -3.67 8.51 16.89
C ASP A 79 -3.90 7.02 16.57
N GLY A 80 -4.64 6.72 15.50
CA GLY A 80 -5.06 5.36 15.16
C GLY A 80 -4.11 4.58 14.25
N PHE A 81 -3.01 5.20 13.82
CA PHE A 81 -2.04 4.61 12.90
C PHE A 81 -0.59 4.82 13.36
N SER A 82 0.29 3.83 13.14
CA SER A 82 1.74 3.99 13.25
C SER A 82 2.39 4.28 11.88
N HIS A 83 3.72 4.45 11.84
CA HIS A 83 4.50 4.68 10.62
C HIS A 83 4.10 5.93 9.81
N GLY A 84 3.35 6.86 10.42
CA GLY A 84 2.81 8.04 9.74
C GLY A 84 1.69 7.74 8.72
N PHE A 85 1.16 6.51 8.68
CA PHE A 85 0.17 6.10 7.67
C PHE A 85 -1.16 6.84 7.75
N GLY A 86 -1.48 7.44 8.90
CA GLY A 86 -2.61 8.35 9.06
C GLY A 86 -2.52 9.61 8.20
N GLY A 87 -1.31 10.03 7.82
CA GLY A 87 -1.07 11.17 6.94
C GLY A 87 -1.37 10.90 5.46
N HIS A 88 -1.60 9.64 5.07
CA HIS A 88 -1.88 9.29 3.68
C HIS A 88 -3.33 9.60 3.30
N ALA A 89 -3.54 10.30 2.19
CA ALA A 89 -4.88 10.60 1.67
C ALA A 89 -5.73 9.32 1.47
N ALA A 90 -5.11 8.25 0.97
CA ALA A 90 -5.78 6.96 0.79
C ALA A 90 -6.20 6.30 2.12
N THR A 91 -5.52 6.58 3.23
CA THR A 91 -5.92 6.10 4.55
C THR A 91 -7.16 6.83 5.04
N ARG A 92 -7.23 8.16 4.87
CA ARG A 92 -8.46 8.93 5.13
C ARG A 92 -9.64 8.40 4.30
N GLU A 93 -9.45 8.24 2.99
CA GLU A 93 -10.47 7.72 2.08
C GLU A 93 -10.97 6.34 2.53
N LEU A 94 -10.08 5.47 3.03
CA LEU A 94 -10.45 4.16 3.57
C LEU A 94 -11.37 4.31 4.78
N VAL A 95 -10.94 5.08 5.77
CA VAL A 95 -11.63 5.22 7.07
C VAL A 95 -13.01 5.86 6.88
N GLU A 96 -13.11 6.93 6.09
CA GLU A 96 -14.38 7.60 5.76
C GLU A 96 -15.31 6.66 4.97
N TRP A 97 -14.78 5.94 3.99
CA TRP A 97 -15.58 4.97 3.22
C TRP A 97 -16.07 3.81 4.10
N MET A 98 -15.22 3.24 4.96
CA MET A 98 -15.60 2.15 5.86
C MET A 98 -16.70 2.59 6.82
N ARG A 99 -16.60 3.81 7.37
CA ARG A 99 -17.63 4.41 8.22
C ARG A 99 -18.96 4.50 7.48
N ALA A 100 -18.97 5.12 6.30
CA ALA A 100 -20.18 5.27 5.49
C ALA A 100 -20.78 3.92 5.07
N TYR A 101 -19.92 2.96 4.69
CA TYR A 101 -20.35 1.60 4.38
C TYR A 101 -21.03 0.93 5.59
N ASN A 102 -20.41 1.00 6.76
CA ASN A 102 -20.93 0.39 7.99
C ASN A 102 -22.26 0.98 8.48
N GLU A 103 -22.49 2.26 8.20
CA GLU A 103 -23.78 2.92 8.45
C GLU A 103 -24.87 2.46 7.49
N SER A 104 -24.50 2.04 6.27
CA SER A 104 -25.44 1.58 5.23
C SER A 104 -25.83 0.10 5.33
N VAL A 105 -25.12 -0.69 6.14
CA VAL A 105 -25.33 -2.15 6.24
C VAL A 105 -25.70 -2.60 7.66
N PRO A 106 -26.39 -3.75 7.82
CA PRO A 106 -26.66 -4.33 9.13
C PRO A 106 -25.38 -4.66 9.90
N ALA A 107 -25.45 -4.68 11.24
CA ALA A 107 -24.30 -4.96 12.12
C ALA A 107 -23.51 -6.24 11.74
N ALA A 108 -24.21 -7.30 11.34
CA ALA A 108 -23.59 -8.56 10.91
C ALA A 108 -22.74 -8.47 9.62
N GLN A 109 -22.90 -7.40 8.84
CA GLN A 109 -22.17 -7.16 7.59
C GLN A 109 -21.14 -6.05 7.68
N ARG A 110 -21.10 -5.31 8.80
CA ARG A 110 -20.12 -4.25 9.02
C ARG A 110 -18.70 -4.78 8.90
N LEU A 111 -17.84 -3.97 8.31
CA LEU A 111 -16.40 -4.18 8.24
C LEU A 111 -15.75 -3.77 9.56
N ALA A 112 -14.83 -4.60 10.05
CA ALA A 112 -13.92 -4.23 11.13
C ALA A 112 -12.56 -3.80 10.60
N PHE A 113 -11.95 -2.84 11.29
CA PHE A 113 -10.58 -2.41 11.04
C PHE A 113 -9.65 -3.03 12.09
N HIS A 114 -8.46 -3.46 11.67
CA HIS A 114 -7.41 -3.94 12.57
C HIS A 114 -6.06 -3.34 12.16
N GLY A 115 -5.27 -2.91 13.14
CA GLY A 115 -3.82 -2.96 13.00
C GLY A 115 -3.36 -4.38 13.33
N PHE A 116 -2.25 -4.85 12.75
CA PHE A 116 -1.67 -6.14 13.13
C PHE A 116 -0.20 -6.08 13.53
N ASP A 117 0.41 -4.91 13.53
CA ASP A 117 1.75 -4.72 14.08
C ASP A 117 1.73 -4.48 15.58
N ALA A 118 2.86 -4.75 16.22
CA ALA A 118 3.15 -4.20 17.53
C ALA A 118 3.40 -2.68 17.41
N PRO A 119 3.34 -1.92 18.52
CA PRO A 119 3.67 -0.50 18.53
C PRO A 119 5.17 -0.29 18.38
N LEU A 120 5.77 -0.76 17.29
CA LEU A 120 7.19 -0.72 17.01
C LEU A 120 7.45 0.14 15.79
N GLU A 121 8.58 0.83 15.76
CA GLU A 121 9.10 1.53 14.59
C GLU A 121 10.46 0.95 14.20
N MET A 122 10.98 1.32 13.03
CA MET A 122 12.29 0.82 12.57
C MET A 122 13.42 1.12 13.56
N THR A 123 13.33 2.24 14.25
CA THR A 123 14.38 2.74 15.16
C THR A 123 13.87 3.21 16.52
N SER A 124 12.61 2.91 16.86
CA SER A 124 12.07 3.18 18.19
C SER A 124 11.12 2.08 18.65
N ALA A 125 11.04 1.88 19.96
CA ALA A 125 10.13 0.92 20.58
C ALA A 125 9.69 1.49 21.95
N PRO A 126 8.39 1.67 22.21
CA PRO A 126 7.91 2.20 23.47
C PRO A 126 8.10 1.20 24.61
N GLY A 127 8.00 1.70 25.84
CA GLY A 127 7.96 0.85 27.03
C GLY A 127 6.62 0.13 27.21
N PRO A 128 6.58 -0.92 28.05
CA PRO A 128 5.38 -1.72 28.28
C PRO A 128 4.37 -1.05 29.23
N GLY A 129 4.74 0.03 29.89
CA GLY A 129 4.01 0.61 31.03
C GLY A 129 2.58 1.02 30.75
N PRO A 130 2.27 1.79 29.69
CA PRO A 130 0.89 2.17 29.35
C PRO A 130 -0.03 0.96 29.20
N TYR A 131 0.47 -0.11 28.58
CA TYR A 131 -0.30 -1.32 28.33
C TYR A 131 -0.50 -2.17 29.59
N LEU A 132 0.52 -2.26 30.46
CA LEU A 132 0.39 -2.92 31.76
C LEU A 132 -0.57 -2.18 32.69
N ARG A 133 -0.49 -0.85 32.73
CA ARG A 133 -1.41 0.00 33.51
C ARG A 133 -2.84 -0.19 33.05
N HIS A 134 -3.10 -0.19 31.74
CA HIS A 134 -4.44 -0.45 31.19
C HIS A 134 -5.01 -1.80 31.68
N LEU A 135 -4.22 -2.87 31.61
CA LEU A 135 -4.67 -4.20 32.07
C LEU A 135 -4.92 -4.23 33.59
N CYS A 136 -4.03 -3.64 34.38
CA CYS A 136 -4.21 -3.52 35.83
C CYS A 136 -5.48 -2.73 36.17
N ASP A 137 -5.67 -1.57 35.56
CA ASP A 137 -6.84 -0.70 35.79
C ASP A 137 -8.14 -1.44 35.45
N TYR A 138 -8.19 -2.14 34.31
CA TYR A 138 -9.35 -2.96 33.94
C TYR A 138 -9.67 -4.01 35.02
N LEU A 139 -8.67 -4.78 35.47
CA LEU A 139 -8.86 -5.79 36.52
C LEU A 139 -9.32 -5.18 37.84
N VAL A 140 -8.71 -4.07 38.28
CA VAL A 140 -9.05 -3.38 39.53
C VAL A 140 -10.46 -2.80 39.48
N ASN A 141 -10.83 -2.15 38.37
CA ASN A 141 -12.12 -1.49 38.23
C ASN A 141 -13.29 -2.48 38.29
N HIS A 142 -13.11 -3.71 37.79
CA HIS A 142 -14.18 -4.70 37.74
C HIS A 142 -14.16 -5.74 38.87
N LEU A 143 -13.00 -6.01 39.48
CA LEU A 143 -12.86 -7.09 40.50
C LEU A 143 -12.28 -6.59 41.83
N GLY A 144 -11.83 -5.34 41.90
CA GLY A 144 -11.13 -4.75 43.05
C GLY A 144 -9.64 -5.10 43.11
N PRO A 145 -8.85 -4.37 43.93
CA PRO A 145 -7.39 -4.45 43.91
C PRO A 145 -6.82 -5.79 44.40
N ARG A 146 -7.58 -6.54 45.21
CA ARG A 146 -7.14 -7.83 45.76
C ARG A 146 -7.05 -8.95 44.72
N VAL A 147 -7.55 -8.73 43.51
CA VAL A 147 -7.44 -9.70 42.41
C VAL A 147 -6.05 -9.72 41.78
N LEU A 148 -5.29 -8.63 41.92
CA LEU A 148 -4.01 -8.50 41.25
C LEU A 148 -3.00 -9.53 41.81
N PRO A 149 -2.16 -10.11 40.94
CA PRO A 149 -1.16 -11.07 41.37
C PRO A 149 -0.11 -10.40 42.28
N ALA A 150 0.58 -11.24 43.06
CA ALA A 150 1.64 -10.76 43.95
C ALA A 150 2.72 -10.00 43.16
N GLY A 151 3.12 -8.83 43.66
CA GLY A 151 4.09 -7.96 42.99
C GLY A 151 3.49 -6.94 42.02
N ALA A 152 2.17 -6.90 41.83
CA ALA A 152 1.52 -5.83 41.07
C ALA A 152 1.69 -4.44 41.73
N ASP A 153 1.74 -4.38 43.07
CA ASP A 153 2.00 -3.14 43.82
C ASP A 153 3.39 -2.53 43.52
N ASP A 154 4.32 -3.33 42.97
CA ASP A 154 5.66 -2.92 42.58
C ASP A 154 5.74 -2.38 41.14
N LEU A 155 4.63 -2.33 40.38
CA LEU A 155 4.62 -2.05 38.94
C LEU A 155 5.40 -0.78 38.58
N GLU A 156 5.08 0.36 39.20
CA GLU A 156 5.74 1.65 38.91
C GLU A 156 7.23 1.62 39.23
N ARG A 157 7.61 0.94 40.33
CA ARG A 157 9.01 0.77 40.72
C ARG A 157 9.77 -0.11 39.72
N LEU A 158 9.11 -1.12 39.15
CA LEU A 158 9.69 -2.02 38.15
C LEU A 158 9.81 -1.36 36.77
N LEU A 159 8.83 -0.55 36.37
CA LEU A 159 8.87 0.24 35.15
C LEU A 159 10.02 1.26 35.19
N GLY A 160 10.17 1.93 36.33
CA GLY A 160 11.21 2.94 36.54
C GLY A 160 11.05 4.12 35.59
N ASP A 161 12.17 4.72 35.19
CA ASP A 161 12.18 5.78 34.17
C ASP A 161 11.82 5.20 32.79
N GLU A 162 10.61 5.51 32.32
CA GLU A 162 10.06 4.97 31.07
C GLU A 162 10.85 5.41 29.83
N THR A 163 11.59 6.53 29.89
CA THR A 163 12.40 7.02 28.76
C THR A 163 13.54 6.06 28.40
N ARG A 164 13.96 5.21 29.34
CA ARG A 164 15.01 4.20 29.12
C ARG A 164 14.56 3.05 28.21
N TRP A 165 13.25 2.86 28.05
CA TRP A 165 12.70 1.88 27.13
C TRP A 165 12.67 2.42 25.70
N SER A 166 12.26 3.68 25.54
CA SER A 166 12.11 4.34 24.24
C SER A 166 13.36 5.05 23.71
N ASP A 167 14.49 4.96 24.42
CA ASP A 167 15.76 5.51 23.99
C ASP A 167 16.23 4.85 22.68
N PHE A 168 16.44 5.66 21.63
CA PHE A 168 17.01 5.22 20.35
C PHE A 168 18.33 4.46 20.55
N ALA A 169 19.17 4.88 21.51
CA ALA A 169 20.43 4.22 21.81
C ALA A 169 20.24 2.79 22.33
N ALA A 170 19.10 2.46 22.96
CA ALA A 170 18.81 1.11 23.45
C ALA A 170 18.64 0.09 22.31
N LEU A 171 18.15 0.52 21.14
CA LEU A 171 18.05 -0.35 19.97
C LEU A 171 19.40 -0.46 19.26
N MET A 172 20.15 0.63 19.17
CA MET A 172 21.44 0.64 18.47
C MET A 172 22.58 0.00 19.28
N ASP A 173 22.55 0.09 20.61
CA ASP A 173 23.58 -0.45 21.51
C ASP A 173 22.93 -1.29 22.62
N ALA A 174 23.21 -2.60 22.59
CA ALA A 174 22.66 -3.57 23.54
C ALA A 174 23.00 -3.25 25.00
N THR A 175 24.11 -2.54 25.26
CA THR A 175 24.53 -2.16 26.61
C THR A 175 23.67 -1.05 27.21
N LYS A 176 22.92 -0.32 26.38
CA LYS A 176 22.00 0.75 26.80
C LYS A 176 20.59 0.23 27.07
N SER A 177 20.20 -0.90 26.47
CA SER A 177 18.87 -1.46 26.67
C SER A 177 18.67 -2.08 28.05
N VAL A 178 17.48 -1.83 28.62
CA VAL A 178 17.08 -2.32 29.95
C VAL A 178 16.38 -3.68 29.91
N GLY A 179 16.12 -4.24 28.72
CA GLY A 179 15.21 -5.37 28.55
C GLY A 179 15.68 -6.70 29.14
N ARG A 180 16.93 -6.82 29.57
CA ARG A 180 17.47 -7.97 30.33
C ARG A 180 17.81 -7.66 31.78
N SER A 181 17.39 -6.50 32.30
CA SER A 181 17.51 -6.19 33.72
C SER A 181 16.63 -7.12 34.57
N GLU A 182 16.95 -7.24 35.86
CA GLU A 182 16.11 -7.98 36.81
C GLU A 182 14.67 -7.43 36.85
N ALA A 183 14.53 -6.10 36.79
CA ALA A 183 13.23 -5.44 36.75
C ALA A 183 12.42 -5.84 35.49
N ALA A 184 13.05 -5.85 34.31
CA ALA A 184 12.43 -6.31 33.07
C ALA A 184 12.02 -7.80 33.13
N GLY A 185 12.85 -8.64 33.76
CA GLY A 185 12.53 -10.04 34.01
C GLY A 185 11.30 -10.21 34.90
N ARG A 186 11.20 -9.44 35.99
CA ARG A 186 10.03 -9.42 36.88
C ARG A 186 8.77 -8.89 36.19
N LEU A 187 8.89 -7.85 35.35
CA LEU A 187 7.77 -7.34 34.54
C LEU A 187 7.21 -8.40 33.59
N ARG A 188 8.06 -9.25 32.99
CA ARG A 188 7.60 -10.34 32.12
C ARG A 188 6.77 -11.38 32.87
N VAL A 189 7.20 -11.75 34.07
CA VAL A 189 6.45 -12.67 34.93
C VAL A 189 5.12 -12.02 35.35
N LEU A 190 5.16 -10.75 35.79
CA LEU A 190 3.96 -10.03 36.17
C LEU A 190 2.95 -9.91 35.02
N ALA A 191 3.41 -9.61 33.80
CA ALA A 191 2.54 -9.53 32.61
C ALA A 191 1.84 -10.87 32.32
N ASP A 192 2.56 -11.98 32.46
CA ASP A 192 2.03 -13.35 32.30
C ASP A 192 0.98 -13.70 33.38
N ASP A 193 1.27 -13.36 34.64
CA ASP A 193 0.35 -13.57 35.77
C ASP A 193 -0.93 -12.71 35.62
N LEU A 194 -0.80 -11.47 35.14
CA LEU A 194 -1.94 -10.57 34.87
C LEU A 194 -2.83 -11.12 33.75
N LEU A 195 -2.24 -11.63 32.66
CA LEU A 195 -2.99 -12.30 31.59
C LEU A 195 -3.68 -13.57 32.10
N THR A 196 -3.02 -14.36 32.94
CA THR A 196 -3.63 -15.54 33.58
C THR A 196 -4.82 -15.14 34.46
N THR A 197 -4.68 -14.05 35.22
CA THR A 197 -5.73 -13.49 36.07
C THR A 197 -6.94 -13.03 35.23
N LEU A 198 -6.68 -12.33 34.13
CA LEU A 198 -7.69 -11.90 33.17
C LEU A 198 -8.51 -13.09 32.62
N TYR A 199 -7.84 -14.19 32.28
CA TYR A 199 -8.51 -15.41 31.81
C TYR A 199 -9.28 -16.14 32.91
N ALA A 200 -8.68 -16.31 34.09
CA ALA A 200 -9.31 -17.01 35.22
C ALA A 200 -10.63 -16.34 35.66
N HIS A 201 -10.75 -15.02 35.44
CA HIS A 201 -11.93 -14.24 35.78
C HIS A 201 -12.80 -13.85 34.58
N ALA A 202 -12.52 -14.35 33.37
CA ALA A 202 -13.21 -13.96 32.14
C ALA A 202 -14.75 -14.00 32.24
N PRO A 203 -15.42 -15.04 32.81
CA PRO A 203 -16.88 -15.05 32.93
C PRO A 203 -17.43 -13.90 33.78
N ARG A 204 -16.72 -13.51 34.85
CA ARG A 204 -17.12 -12.40 35.73
C ARG A 204 -16.85 -11.05 35.09
N LEU A 205 -15.69 -10.91 34.46
CA LEU A 205 -15.28 -9.69 33.76
C LEU A 205 -16.23 -9.37 32.62
N VAL A 206 -16.48 -10.32 31.72
CA VAL A 206 -17.42 -10.13 30.59
C VAL A 206 -18.84 -9.83 31.06
N ALA A 207 -19.28 -10.41 32.19
CA ALA A 207 -20.59 -10.10 32.77
C ALA A 207 -20.66 -8.70 33.42
N ALA A 208 -19.53 -8.17 33.89
CA ALA A 208 -19.41 -6.85 34.54
C ALA A 208 -19.05 -5.72 33.55
N SER A 209 -18.54 -6.06 32.36
CA SER A 209 -18.18 -5.14 31.28
C SER A 209 -18.84 -5.62 29.98
N THR A 210 -18.10 -5.62 28.86
CA THR A 210 -18.46 -6.31 27.63
C THR A 210 -17.39 -7.33 27.22
N HIS A 211 -17.73 -8.14 26.21
CA HIS A 211 -16.76 -9.02 25.55
C HIS A 211 -15.64 -8.20 24.87
N ASP A 212 -15.98 -7.05 24.28
CA ASP A 212 -15.02 -6.19 23.58
C ASP A 212 -14.06 -5.51 24.56
N ASP A 213 -14.53 -5.09 25.74
CA ASP A 213 -13.67 -4.56 26.80
C ASP A 213 -12.66 -5.61 27.29
N TRP A 214 -13.11 -6.86 27.45
CA TRP A 214 -12.22 -7.96 27.86
C TRP A 214 -11.15 -8.22 26.79
N TRP A 215 -11.53 -8.19 25.50
CA TRP A 215 -10.59 -8.32 24.39
C TRP A 215 -9.61 -7.16 24.30
N CYS A 216 -10.07 -5.94 24.54
CA CYS A 216 -9.23 -4.74 24.62
C CYS A 216 -8.17 -4.90 25.72
N ALA A 217 -8.58 -5.31 26.93
CA ALA A 217 -7.65 -5.56 28.04
C ALA A 217 -6.65 -6.67 27.73
N ARG A 218 -7.10 -7.76 27.08
CA ARG A 218 -6.23 -8.85 26.63
C ARG A 218 -5.18 -8.35 25.64
N LEU A 219 -5.60 -7.56 24.65
CA LEU A 219 -4.73 -7.00 23.64
C LEU A 219 -3.63 -6.14 24.27
N HIS A 220 -3.98 -5.26 25.21
CA HIS A 220 -2.98 -4.48 25.96
C HIS A 220 -1.99 -5.39 26.70
N GLY A 221 -2.47 -6.42 27.40
CA GLY A 221 -1.62 -7.39 28.08
C GLY A 221 -0.65 -8.12 27.15
N THR A 222 -1.13 -8.61 26.00
CA THR A 222 -0.29 -9.29 25.02
C THR A 222 0.70 -8.34 24.36
N THR A 223 0.32 -7.09 24.10
CA THR A 223 1.23 -6.05 23.59
C THR A 223 2.33 -5.73 24.59
N ALA A 224 2.01 -5.57 25.88
CA ALA A 224 3.01 -5.39 26.93
C ALA A 224 4.02 -6.53 26.98
N LEU A 225 3.54 -7.78 26.94
CA LEU A 225 4.38 -8.96 26.96
C LEU A 225 5.26 -9.06 25.70
N GLY A 226 4.71 -8.73 24.53
CA GLY A 226 5.44 -8.65 23.27
C GLY A 226 6.56 -7.61 23.30
N LEU A 227 6.28 -6.40 23.79
CA LEU A 227 7.28 -5.34 23.97
C LEU A 227 8.41 -5.77 24.92
N LEU A 228 8.07 -6.42 26.04
CA LEU A 228 9.07 -6.95 26.96
C LEU A 228 9.94 -8.04 26.33
N ARG A 229 9.38 -8.88 25.44
CA ARG A 229 10.16 -9.86 24.66
C ARG A 229 11.09 -9.15 23.66
N TYR A 230 10.59 -8.14 22.95
CA TYR A 230 11.38 -7.35 22.00
C TYR A 230 12.55 -6.64 22.69
N HIS A 231 12.29 -5.94 23.80
CA HIS A 231 13.35 -5.27 24.59
C HIS A 231 14.38 -6.25 25.15
N ALA A 232 13.97 -7.48 25.51
CA ALA A 232 14.92 -8.50 25.94
C ALA A 232 15.88 -8.95 24.83
N VAL A 233 15.44 -8.93 23.57
CA VAL A 233 16.30 -9.14 22.39
C VAL A 233 17.14 -7.90 22.10
N ALA A 234 16.61 -6.69 22.29
CA ALA A 234 17.37 -5.45 22.11
C ALA A 234 18.59 -5.38 23.04
N ALA A 235 18.46 -5.91 24.27
CA ALA A 235 19.54 -6.03 25.25
C ALA A 235 20.44 -7.28 25.06
N ASP A 236 20.21 -8.10 24.03
CA ASP A 236 21.08 -9.23 23.71
C ASP A 236 22.45 -8.74 23.20
N ARG A 237 23.55 -9.34 23.65
CA ARG A 237 24.92 -8.96 23.25
C ARG A 237 25.45 -9.75 22.05
N ALA A 238 24.56 -10.42 21.32
CA ALA A 238 24.88 -11.03 20.04
C ALA A 238 25.45 -9.99 19.04
N PRO A 239 26.22 -10.43 18.02
CA PRO A 239 26.67 -9.57 16.93
C PRO A 239 25.52 -8.77 16.31
N ALA A 240 25.82 -7.57 15.81
CA ALA A 240 24.80 -6.61 15.35
C ALA A 240 23.82 -7.21 14.32
N ALA A 241 24.32 -7.88 13.28
CA ALA A 241 23.48 -8.51 12.26
C ALA A 241 22.54 -9.59 12.84
N GLU A 242 23.04 -10.42 13.75
CA GLU A 242 22.27 -11.47 14.41
C GLU A 242 21.20 -10.86 15.33
N ARG A 243 21.57 -9.87 16.13
CA ARG A 243 20.64 -9.16 17.02
C ARG A 243 19.53 -8.45 16.24
N THR A 244 19.88 -7.74 15.16
CA THR A 244 18.91 -7.05 14.30
C THR A 244 17.99 -8.06 13.60
N SER A 245 18.52 -9.18 13.12
CA SER A 245 17.70 -10.27 12.54
C SER A 245 16.71 -10.84 13.56
N ARG A 246 17.15 -11.02 14.82
CA ARG A 246 16.26 -11.47 15.91
C ARG A 246 15.19 -10.42 16.27
N LEU A 247 15.50 -9.13 16.23
CA LEU A 247 14.51 -8.06 16.44
C LEU A 247 13.43 -8.08 15.36
N LEU A 248 13.84 -8.17 14.09
CA LEU A 248 12.91 -8.31 12.96
C LEU A 248 12.05 -9.59 13.09
N ALA A 249 12.68 -10.72 13.46
CA ALA A 249 11.98 -11.97 13.70
C ALA A 249 10.95 -11.87 14.83
N VAL A 250 11.26 -11.17 15.94
CA VAL A 250 10.29 -10.96 17.03
C VAL A 250 9.14 -10.07 16.56
N ARG A 251 9.38 -9.00 15.81
CA ARG A 251 8.31 -8.14 15.27
C ARG A 251 7.36 -8.94 14.38
N ASP A 252 7.89 -9.69 13.41
CA ASP A 252 7.07 -10.51 12.52
C ASP A 252 6.37 -11.68 13.24
N ALA A 253 6.98 -12.24 14.29
CA ALA A 253 6.30 -13.21 15.15
C ALA A 253 5.11 -12.60 15.89
N LEU A 254 5.24 -11.38 16.43
CA LEU A 254 4.13 -10.65 17.05
C LEU A 254 3.05 -10.29 16.01
N MET A 255 3.44 -9.90 14.80
CA MET A 255 2.51 -9.69 13.69
C MET A 255 1.75 -10.97 13.34
N ALA A 256 2.43 -12.12 13.29
CA ALA A 256 1.80 -13.41 13.03
C ALA A 256 0.83 -13.82 14.16
N GLU A 257 1.24 -13.69 15.43
CA GLU A 257 0.36 -13.91 16.59
C GLU A 257 -0.89 -13.02 16.50
N ASN A 258 -0.70 -11.75 16.13
CA ASN A 258 -1.79 -10.80 15.94
C ASN A 258 -2.76 -11.22 14.83
N LEU A 259 -2.22 -11.63 13.67
CA LEU A 259 -3.03 -12.10 12.54
C LEU A 259 -3.83 -13.36 12.89
N LEU A 260 -3.25 -14.30 13.64
CA LEU A 260 -3.95 -15.51 14.08
C LEU A 260 -5.06 -15.18 15.09
N ASP A 261 -4.82 -14.23 15.99
CA ASP A 261 -5.85 -13.74 16.91
C ASP A 261 -7.00 -13.04 16.16
N ILE A 262 -6.68 -12.17 15.19
CA ILE A 262 -7.67 -11.50 14.33
C ILE A 262 -8.48 -12.56 13.57
N ARG A 263 -7.80 -13.55 13.00
CA ARG A 263 -8.44 -14.67 12.31
C ARG A 263 -9.41 -15.41 13.23
N ALA A 264 -9.02 -15.69 14.47
CA ALA A 264 -9.87 -16.35 15.45
C ALA A 264 -11.11 -15.52 15.84
N ALA A 265 -10.97 -14.19 15.95
CA ALA A 265 -12.08 -13.28 16.22
C ALA A 265 -13.06 -13.19 15.04
N GLU A 266 -12.54 -13.14 13.82
CA GLU A 266 -13.31 -12.94 12.59
C GLU A 266 -13.85 -14.25 11.99
N GLN A 267 -13.53 -15.41 12.58
CA GLN A 267 -13.84 -16.73 12.00
C GLN A 267 -15.30 -17.00 11.69
N ARG A 268 -16.22 -16.38 12.43
CA ARG A 268 -17.67 -16.52 12.23
C ARG A 268 -18.28 -15.39 11.38
N ARG A 269 -17.51 -14.35 11.07
CA ARG A 269 -17.96 -13.18 10.31
C ARG A 269 -17.59 -13.31 8.84
N GLY A 270 -16.32 -13.61 8.56
CA GLY A 270 -15.82 -13.77 7.20
C GLY A 270 -14.29 -13.70 7.12
N PRO A 271 -13.74 -13.71 5.90
CA PRO A 271 -12.32 -13.52 5.68
C PRO A 271 -11.83 -12.09 5.97
N THR A 272 -10.52 -11.95 6.13
CA THR A 272 -9.82 -10.68 6.37
C THR A 272 -8.87 -10.36 5.22
N LEU A 273 -8.90 -9.11 4.72
CA LEU A 273 -7.88 -8.56 3.81
C LEU A 273 -6.69 -8.11 4.64
N LEU A 274 -5.47 -8.54 4.30
CA LEU A 274 -4.24 -8.02 4.88
C LEU A 274 -3.57 -7.05 3.91
N PHE A 275 -3.01 -5.96 4.42
CA PHE A 275 -2.23 -5.01 3.63
C PHE A 275 -0.97 -4.55 4.35
N ALA A 276 0.18 -4.80 3.73
CA ALA A 276 1.50 -4.56 4.31
C ALA A 276 2.59 -4.61 3.24
N ASN A 277 3.84 -4.33 3.61
CA ASN A 277 4.99 -4.57 2.76
C ASN A 277 5.06 -6.05 2.34
N ASN A 278 5.50 -6.32 1.11
CA ASN A 278 5.75 -7.67 0.59
C ASN A 278 6.57 -8.52 1.57
N ARG A 279 7.58 -7.92 2.21
CA ARG A 279 8.47 -8.61 3.15
C ARG A 279 7.80 -9.06 4.44
N HIS A 280 6.66 -8.51 4.80
CA HIS A 280 5.86 -8.99 5.92
C HIS A 280 4.87 -10.08 5.50
N LEU A 281 4.54 -10.20 4.20
CA LEU A 281 3.48 -11.10 3.69
C LEU A 281 4.01 -12.28 2.88
N GLN A 282 5.24 -12.25 2.38
CA GLN A 282 5.81 -13.34 1.60
C GLN A 282 5.89 -14.66 2.38
N ARG A 283 5.84 -15.82 1.68
CA ARG A 283 5.89 -17.15 2.32
C ARG A 283 7.29 -17.67 2.66
N HIS A 284 8.30 -17.10 2.02
CA HIS A 284 9.69 -17.49 2.19
C HIS A 284 10.41 -16.53 3.16
N PRO A 285 11.54 -16.91 3.75
CA PRO A 285 12.29 -16.05 4.65
C PRO A 285 12.58 -14.68 4.03
N SER A 286 12.36 -13.63 4.81
CA SER A 286 12.67 -12.26 4.41
C SER A 286 14.16 -12.02 4.59
N ARG A 287 14.75 -11.32 3.61
CA ARG A 287 16.16 -10.95 3.60
C ARG A 287 16.33 -9.46 3.40
N TRP A 288 17.27 -8.87 4.10
CA TRP A 288 17.61 -7.46 3.93
C TRP A 288 19.09 -7.22 4.14
N ARG A 289 19.75 -6.66 3.12
CA ARG A 289 21.06 -6.04 3.30
C ARG A 289 20.89 -4.60 3.78
N LEU A 290 21.27 -4.32 5.01
CA LEU A 290 21.18 -3.01 5.64
C LEU A 290 22.55 -2.60 6.18
N ALA A 291 23.13 -1.53 5.62
CA ALA A 291 24.54 -1.19 5.81
C ALA A 291 25.45 -2.42 5.52
N ASP A 292 26.29 -2.82 6.47
CA ASP A 292 27.19 -3.98 6.36
C ASP A 292 26.57 -5.28 6.94
N MET A 293 25.25 -5.30 7.21
CA MET A 293 24.57 -6.46 7.77
C MET A 293 23.72 -7.18 6.72
N ASP A 294 23.91 -8.49 6.63
CA ASP A 294 22.97 -9.39 5.96
C ASP A 294 21.98 -9.92 7.01
N LEU A 295 20.71 -9.53 6.86
CA LEU A 295 19.64 -9.85 7.80
C LEU A 295 18.72 -10.91 7.18
N GLU A 296 18.29 -11.88 7.99
CA GLU A 296 17.33 -12.91 7.58
C GLU A 296 16.38 -13.25 8.72
N TRP A 297 15.08 -13.36 8.42
CA TRP A 297 14.06 -13.74 9.40
C TRP A 297 12.84 -14.37 8.71
N SER A 298 11.99 -15.06 9.48
CA SER A 298 10.67 -15.48 8.99
C SER A 298 9.69 -14.32 9.06
N SER A 299 9.10 -13.94 7.93
CA SER A 299 8.03 -12.94 7.88
C SER A 299 6.75 -13.44 8.57
N ALA A 300 5.84 -12.51 8.88
CA ALA A 300 4.52 -12.85 9.41
C ALA A 300 3.75 -13.75 8.43
N GLY A 301 3.84 -13.47 7.12
CA GLY A 301 3.26 -14.27 6.05
C GLY A 301 3.81 -15.69 5.99
N ALA A 302 5.12 -15.89 6.17
CA ALA A 302 5.73 -17.21 6.21
C ALA A 302 5.20 -18.03 7.41
N ILE A 303 5.14 -17.42 8.59
CA ILE A 303 4.63 -18.05 9.81
C ILE A 303 3.13 -18.41 9.66
N VAL A 304 2.31 -17.45 9.24
CA VAL A 304 0.86 -17.64 9.09
C VAL A 304 0.56 -18.64 7.97
N SER A 305 1.28 -18.60 6.85
CA SER A 305 1.11 -19.58 5.77
C SER A 305 1.45 -20.99 6.22
N ALA A 306 2.48 -21.18 7.05
CA ALA A 306 2.84 -22.48 7.59
C ALA A 306 1.77 -23.03 8.55
N LEU A 307 1.09 -22.16 9.31
CA LEU A 307 0.08 -22.55 10.29
C LEU A 307 -1.34 -22.68 9.73
N LEU A 308 -1.69 -21.93 8.68
CA LEU A 308 -3.02 -21.94 8.05
C LEU A 308 -3.09 -22.73 6.74
N GLY A 309 -1.94 -23.07 6.13
CA GLY A 309 -1.88 -23.74 4.83
C GLY A 309 -2.65 -22.96 3.76
N ASP A 310 -3.51 -23.66 3.02
CA ASP A 310 -4.35 -23.09 1.94
C ASP A 310 -5.32 -21.98 2.40
N GLY A 311 -5.48 -21.78 3.72
CA GLY A 311 -6.24 -20.68 4.29
C GLY A 311 -5.59 -19.31 4.09
N TYR A 312 -4.31 -19.26 3.72
CA TYR A 312 -3.55 -18.04 3.44
C TYR A 312 -3.26 -17.91 1.94
N ALA A 313 -3.69 -16.80 1.32
CA ALA A 313 -3.35 -16.44 -0.05
C ALA A 313 -2.57 -15.12 -0.07
N VAL A 314 -1.53 -15.01 -0.88
CA VAL A 314 -0.71 -13.79 -1.00
C VAL A 314 -0.62 -13.33 -2.46
N VAL A 315 -1.00 -12.08 -2.65
CA VAL A 315 -0.81 -11.30 -3.87
C VAL A 315 0.29 -10.29 -3.60
N VAL A 316 1.47 -10.47 -4.19
CA VAL A 316 2.60 -9.56 -3.98
C VAL A 316 2.50 -8.35 -4.89
N GLY A 317 2.86 -7.17 -4.38
CA GLY A 317 2.89 -5.95 -5.16
C GLY A 317 4.16 -5.84 -5.99
N SER A 318 4.06 -5.35 -7.22
CA SER A 318 5.19 -5.05 -8.09
C SER A 318 5.02 -3.66 -8.69
N LEU A 319 6.11 -2.92 -8.85
CA LEU A 319 6.08 -1.54 -9.31
C LEU A 319 7.03 -1.36 -10.49
N GLY A 320 6.49 -0.88 -11.61
CA GLY A 320 7.26 -0.55 -12.80
C GLY A 320 8.17 0.65 -12.54
N ALA A 321 7.62 1.84 -12.45
CA ALA A 321 8.40 3.06 -12.19
C ALA A 321 7.62 4.01 -11.28
N SER A 322 8.33 4.91 -10.60
CA SER A 322 7.73 5.87 -9.66
C SER A 322 8.56 7.14 -9.52
N VAL A 323 7.91 8.29 -9.74
CA VAL A 323 8.53 9.60 -9.49
C VAL A 323 8.79 9.82 -8.01
N ALA A 324 7.86 9.41 -7.14
CA ALA A 324 7.98 9.58 -5.70
C ALA A 324 9.26 8.93 -5.16
N LEU A 325 9.64 7.82 -5.79
CA LEU A 325 10.83 7.05 -5.43
C LEU A 325 12.03 7.31 -6.33
N LYS A 326 11.92 8.17 -7.36
CA LYS A 326 12.96 8.29 -8.40
C LYS A 326 13.38 6.92 -8.96
N LEU A 327 12.39 6.05 -9.12
CA LEU A 327 12.55 4.70 -9.62
C LEU A 327 12.24 4.72 -11.12
N ASP A 328 13.27 4.51 -11.92
CA ASP A 328 13.18 4.57 -13.38
C ASP A 328 12.38 3.40 -13.96
N VAL A 329 12.11 3.45 -15.28
CA VAL A 329 11.56 2.29 -15.95
C VAL A 329 12.57 1.14 -15.96
N PRO A 330 12.13 -0.06 -15.55
CA PRO A 330 12.98 -1.22 -15.46
C PRO A 330 13.39 -1.68 -16.86
N ALA A 331 14.58 -2.28 -16.96
CA ALA A 331 15.01 -2.94 -18.18
C ALA A 331 14.08 -4.12 -18.55
N ASP A 332 13.88 -4.35 -19.85
CA ASP A 332 12.95 -5.37 -20.37
C ASP A 332 13.24 -6.80 -19.88
N ASP A 333 14.48 -7.07 -19.46
CA ASP A 333 14.91 -8.38 -18.97
C ASP A 333 14.70 -8.60 -17.47
N THR A 334 14.14 -7.61 -16.75
CA THR A 334 13.81 -7.76 -15.32
C THR A 334 12.38 -8.25 -15.09
N TYR A 335 12.08 -8.71 -13.86
CA TYR A 335 10.72 -9.10 -13.49
C TYR A 335 9.70 -7.98 -13.77
N GLU A 336 9.95 -6.78 -13.26
CA GLU A 336 9.08 -5.62 -13.45
C GLU A 336 8.98 -5.20 -14.92
N GLY A 337 10.07 -5.26 -15.70
CA GLY A 337 10.06 -4.91 -17.13
C GLY A 337 9.17 -5.82 -17.95
N ARG A 338 9.26 -7.14 -17.70
CA ARG A 338 8.42 -8.13 -18.38
C ARG A 338 6.95 -8.01 -17.99
N LEU A 339 6.66 -7.78 -16.70
CA LEU A 339 5.29 -7.54 -16.24
C LEU A 339 4.73 -6.26 -16.86
N GLY A 340 5.49 -5.16 -16.84
CA GLY A 340 5.11 -3.87 -17.43
C GLY A 340 4.72 -3.99 -18.91
N ALA A 341 5.47 -4.75 -19.70
CA ALA A 341 5.19 -4.99 -21.12
C ALA A 341 3.86 -5.73 -21.38
N THR A 342 3.32 -6.44 -20.38
CA THR A 342 2.12 -7.27 -20.51
C THR A 342 0.88 -6.69 -19.81
N THR A 343 1.00 -5.56 -19.11
CA THR A 343 -0.11 -4.91 -18.37
C THR A 343 -1.32 -4.56 -19.24
N GLY A 344 -1.17 -4.44 -20.56
CA GLY A 344 -2.28 -4.32 -21.50
C GLY A 344 -3.25 -5.53 -21.48
N GLN A 345 -2.84 -6.65 -20.86
CA GLN A 345 -3.65 -7.86 -20.64
C GLN A 345 -4.30 -7.92 -19.25
N GLY A 346 -3.98 -6.97 -18.36
CA GLY A 346 -4.44 -6.91 -16.97
C GLY A 346 -3.27 -6.70 -15.99
N PRO A 347 -3.49 -6.07 -14.81
CA PRO A 347 -2.41 -5.78 -13.85
C PRO A 347 -2.16 -6.90 -12.83
N LEU A 348 -2.99 -7.95 -12.81
CA LEU A 348 -2.90 -9.06 -11.86
C LEU A 348 -2.59 -10.35 -12.61
N PHE A 349 -1.50 -11.00 -12.25
CA PHE A 349 -0.99 -12.21 -12.88
C PHE A 349 -0.96 -13.33 -11.84
N ASP A 350 -1.75 -14.39 -12.03
CA ASP A 350 -1.67 -15.56 -11.17
C ASP A 350 -0.38 -16.37 -11.43
N ALA A 351 -0.08 -17.33 -10.55
CA ALA A 351 1.13 -18.16 -10.66
C ALA A 351 1.29 -18.86 -12.03
N ALA A 352 0.19 -19.27 -12.67
CA ALA A 352 0.24 -19.94 -13.97
C ALA A 352 0.55 -18.97 -15.11
N ALA A 353 -0.02 -17.76 -15.07
CA ALA A 353 0.29 -16.69 -16.02
C ALA A 353 1.70 -16.13 -15.82
N LEU A 354 2.19 -16.08 -14.58
CA LEU A 354 3.51 -15.55 -14.23
C LEU A 354 4.66 -16.40 -14.78
N ALA A 355 4.59 -17.71 -14.59
CA ALA A 355 5.71 -18.62 -14.88
C ALA A 355 6.35 -18.43 -16.27
N PRO A 356 5.59 -18.40 -17.40
CA PRO A 356 6.19 -18.19 -18.72
C PRO A 356 6.64 -16.73 -18.96
N LEU A 357 6.02 -15.75 -18.31
CA LEU A 357 6.33 -14.33 -18.52
C LEU A 357 7.69 -13.98 -17.92
N VAL A 358 7.98 -14.50 -16.73
CA VAL A 358 9.16 -14.14 -15.94
C VAL A 358 10.30 -15.15 -16.04
N ASP A 359 10.21 -16.13 -16.93
CA ASP A 359 11.26 -17.12 -17.14
C ASP A 359 12.56 -16.45 -17.63
N GLY A 360 13.65 -16.69 -16.90
CA GLY A 360 14.95 -16.05 -17.12
C GLY A 360 14.97 -14.54 -16.86
N ALA A 361 13.94 -13.97 -16.22
CA ALA A 361 13.98 -12.59 -15.77
C ALA A 361 14.96 -12.42 -14.58
N ARG A 362 15.58 -11.25 -14.48
CA ARG A 362 16.49 -10.92 -13.38
C ARG A 362 15.89 -9.89 -12.43
N VAL A 363 16.46 -9.81 -11.23
CA VAL A 363 16.17 -8.71 -10.30
C VAL A 363 16.69 -7.40 -10.91
N ARG A 364 15.87 -6.35 -10.85
CA ARG A 364 16.30 -5.00 -11.27
C ARG A 364 17.37 -4.45 -10.33
N ALA A 365 18.32 -3.68 -10.85
CA ALA A 365 19.53 -3.25 -10.14
C ALA A 365 19.63 -1.72 -9.97
N ASP A 366 18.68 -0.99 -10.53
CA ASP A 366 18.53 0.46 -10.52
C ASP A 366 17.84 0.98 -9.23
N VAL A 367 17.79 0.14 -8.19
CA VAL A 367 17.16 0.47 -6.91
C VAL A 367 18.15 1.20 -6.02
N THR A 368 17.67 2.19 -5.26
CA THR A 368 18.42 2.81 -4.16
C THR A 368 17.87 2.23 -2.85
N PRO A 369 18.60 1.31 -2.16
CA PRO A 369 18.06 0.58 -1.01
C PRO A 369 17.50 1.46 0.12
N GLU A 370 18.07 2.65 0.32
CA GLU A 370 17.66 3.63 1.32
C GLU A 370 16.23 4.15 1.11
N GLN A 371 15.66 3.97 -0.09
CA GLN A 371 14.29 4.38 -0.42
C GLN A 371 13.23 3.38 0.02
N GLY A 372 13.61 2.25 0.63
CA GLY A 372 12.66 1.25 1.14
C GLY A 372 11.82 0.60 0.03
N TYR A 373 12.39 0.49 -1.18
CA TYR A 373 11.81 -0.25 -2.29
C TYR A 373 12.50 -1.61 -2.44
N PHE A 374 11.69 -2.66 -2.51
CA PHE A 374 12.15 -4.04 -2.62
C PHE A 374 11.59 -4.67 -3.90
N PRO A 375 12.41 -4.90 -4.93
CA PRO A 375 11.96 -5.47 -6.19
C PRO A 375 11.60 -6.96 -6.05
N LEU A 376 10.92 -7.49 -7.06
CA LEU A 376 10.69 -8.92 -7.15
C LEU A 376 12.00 -9.69 -7.34
N ASP A 377 12.02 -10.88 -6.75
CA ASP A 377 13.05 -11.89 -6.97
C ASP A 377 12.45 -13.28 -7.25
N ALA A 378 13.32 -14.22 -7.59
CA ALA A 378 12.92 -15.58 -7.96
C ALA A 378 12.15 -16.28 -6.83
N GLU A 379 12.54 -16.06 -5.57
CA GLU A 379 11.93 -16.73 -4.42
C GLU A 379 10.53 -16.17 -4.13
N THR A 380 10.35 -14.85 -4.26
CA THR A 380 9.07 -14.16 -4.15
C THR A 380 8.10 -14.64 -5.22
N VAL A 381 8.53 -14.65 -6.49
CA VAL A 381 7.69 -15.08 -7.61
C VAL A 381 7.31 -16.56 -7.47
N ALA A 382 8.24 -17.43 -7.06
CA ALA A 382 7.99 -18.87 -6.92
C ALA A 382 6.99 -19.22 -5.80
N HIS A 383 6.82 -18.35 -4.78
CA HIS A 383 6.02 -18.64 -3.60
C HIS A 383 4.77 -17.76 -3.43
N CYS A 384 4.48 -16.85 -4.38
CA CYS A 384 3.26 -16.06 -4.39
C CYS A 384 2.09 -16.79 -5.09
N ASP A 385 0.84 -16.44 -4.77
CA ASP A 385 -0.32 -16.91 -5.55
C ASP A 385 -0.55 -16.06 -6.80
N ALA A 386 -0.21 -14.77 -6.71
CA ALA A 386 -0.28 -13.82 -7.81
C ALA A 386 0.65 -12.63 -7.56
N VAL A 387 0.95 -11.89 -8.62
CA VAL A 387 1.60 -10.58 -8.58
C VAL A 387 0.60 -9.54 -9.07
N TRP A 388 0.43 -8.48 -8.28
CA TRP A 388 -0.24 -7.26 -8.73
C TRP A 388 0.79 -6.23 -9.15
N HIS A 389 0.96 -6.06 -10.46
CA HIS A 389 1.87 -5.07 -11.03
C HIS A 389 1.16 -3.71 -11.22
N VAL A 390 1.76 -2.68 -10.66
CA VAL A 390 1.41 -1.28 -10.87
C VAL A 390 2.45 -0.69 -11.82
N ASP A 391 2.01 -0.39 -13.03
CA ASP A 391 2.80 0.39 -13.99
C ASP A 391 2.64 1.89 -13.67
N ARG A 392 3.64 2.70 -14.04
CA ARG A 392 3.64 4.17 -13.85
C ARG A 392 2.47 4.85 -14.57
N PHE A 393 1.95 4.19 -15.62
CA PHE A 393 0.75 4.58 -16.32
C PHE A 393 -0.44 3.68 -15.92
N PRO A 394 -1.64 4.24 -15.66
CA PRO A 394 -2.80 3.40 -15.37
C PRO A 394 -3.13 2.48 -16.56
N PRO A 395 -3.76 1.30 -16.35
CA PRO A 395 -4.06 0.34 -17.43
C PRO A 395 -4.81 0.94 -18.62
N ALA A 396 -5.63 1.98 -18.39
CA ALA A 396 -6.33 2.72 -19.45
C ALA A 396 -5.37 3.43 -20.43
N ALA A 397 -4.25 3.95 -19.95
CA ALA A 397 -3.22 4.56 -20.78
C ALA A 397 -2.48 3.50 -21.62
N ALA A 398 -2.19 2.33 -21.04
CA ALA A 398 -1.59 1.21 -21.78
C ALA A 398 -2.53 0.68 -22.88
N ALA A 399 -3.82 0.53 -22.58
CA ALA A 399 -4.83 0.13 -23.56
C ALA A 399 -4.98 1.16 -24.69
N LEU A 400 -4.95 2.46 -24.35
CA LEU A 400 -4.98 3.53 -25.34
C LEU A 400 -3.71 3.54 -26.21
N ALA A 401 -2.53 3.33 -25.62
CA ALA A 401 -1.28 3.19 -26.36
C ALA A 401 -1.34 2.02 -27.35
N ALA A 402 -1.82 0.85 -26.91
CA ALA A 402 -2.01 -0.31 -27.76
C ALA A 402 -2.99 -0.03 -28.93
N GLN A 403 -4.08 0.72 -28.66
CA GLN A 403 -5.00 1.16 -29.71
C GLN A 403 -4.31 2.05 -30.75
N ILE A 404 -3.47 2.99 -30.32
CA ILE A 404 -2.75 3.90 -31.21
C ILE A 404 -1.71 3.14 -32.06
N LEU A 405 -0.98 2.20 -31.45
CA LEU A 405 -0.04 1.31 -32.14
C LEU A 405 -0.72 0.36 -33.15
N GLY A 406 -2.00 0.06 -32.94
CA GLY A 406 -2.80 -0.70 -33.90
C GLY A 406 -3.16 0.06 -35.18
N LEU A 407 -2.90 1.38 -35.24
CA LEU A 407 -3.11 2.16 -36.45
C LEU A 407 -1.99 1.87 -37.49
N PRO A 408 -2.29 1.95 -38.80
CA PRO A 408 -1.30 1.69 -39.83
C PRO A 408 -0.10 2.66 -39.76
N ASP A 409 1.12 2.14 -39.90
CA ASP A 409 2.35 2.96 -39.98
C ASP A 409 2.49 3.90 -38.77
N VAL A 410 2.42 3.36 -37.54
CA VAL A 410 2.68 4.12 -36.31
C VAL A 410 3.91 3.59 -35.60
N ALA A 411 4.79 4.50 -35.18
CA ALA A 411 5.93 4.22 -34.33
C ALA A 411 5.77 4.95 -32.98
N GLU A 412 6.12 4.27 -31.89
CA GLU A 412 6.24 4.87 -30.56
C GLU A 412 7.69 5.26 -30.29
N THR A 413 7.87 6.38 -29.60
CA THR A 413 9.10 6.69 -28.88
C THR A 413 8.74 7.03 -27.45
N ARG A 414 9.46 6.45 -26.51
CA ARG A 414 9.34 6.78 -25.09
C ARG A 414 10.36 7.86 -24.77
N ALA A 415 9.96 8.86 -24.01
CA ALA A 415 10.91 9.83 -23.51
C ALA A 415 11.91 9.16 -22.58
N GLY A 416 13.18 9.47 -22.79
CA GLY A 416 14.30 8.91 -22.06
C GLY A 416 15.56 9.73 -22.27
N PRO A 417 16.66 9.37 -21.58
CA PRO A 417 17.94 10.06 -21.68
C PRO A 417 18.57 9.96 -23.08
N ASP A 418 18.24 8.92 -23.84
CA ASP A 418 18.69 8.67 -25.21
C ASP A 418 18.21 9.73 -26.21
N ILE A 419 17.10 10.41 -25.92
CA ILE A 419 16.57 11.51 -26.74
C ILE A 419 16.67 12.88 -26.06
N GLY A 420 17.39 12.98 -24.93
CA GLY A 420 17.61 14.24 -24.21
C GLY A 420 16.38 14.80 -23.50
N ALA A 421 15.40 13.95 -23.15
CA ALA A 421 14.21 14.38 -22.41
C ALA A 421 14.53 14.66 -20.92
N PRO A 422 13.88 15.66 -20.30
CA PRO A 422 14.01 15.89 -18.86
C PRO A 422 13.47 14.68 -18.07
N GLU A 423 14.12 14.36 -16.96
CA GLU A 423 13.82 13.19 -16.11
C GLU A 423 12.35 13.09 -15.68
N LEU A 424 11.71 14.24 -15.39
CA LEU A 424 10.28 14.28 -15.06
C LEU A 424 9.36 13.78 -16.18
N GLY A 425 9.78 13.90 -17.44
CA GLY A 425 9.02 13.46 -18.60
C GLY A 425 9.40 12.06 -19.10
N TRP A 426 10.27 11.32 -18.40
CA TRP A 426 10.62 9.97 -18.82
C TRP A 426 9.38 9.07 -18.85
N ASP A 427 9.36 8.15 -19.83
CA ASP A 427 8.27 7.23 -20.16
C ASP A 427 7.01 7.84 -20.78
N ASP A 428 6.94 9.17 -20.91
CA ASP A 428 5.94 9.81 -21.76
C ASP A 428 6.01 9.21 -23.16
N ARG A 429 4.84 8.83 -23.69
CA ARG A 429 4.74 8.08 -24.94
C ARG A 429 4.40 9.03 -26.08
N PHE A 430 5.23 9.03 -27.11
CA PHE A 430 5.06 9.87 -28.30
C PHE A 430 4.79 8.99 -29.51
N PHE A 431 3.69 9.27 -30.21
CA PHE A 431 3.26 8.48 -31.36
C PHE A 431 3.44 9.25 -32.66
N PHE A 432 4.15 8.65 -33.59
CA PHE A 432 4.51 9.22 -34.89
C PHE A 432 3.89 8.40 -36.00
N ALA A 433 3.40 9.05 -37.05
CA ALA A 433 2.98 8.35 -38.26
C ALA A 433 4.23 8.04 -39.08
N GLY A 434 4.73 6.80 -39.10
CA GLY A 434 5.89 6.26 -39.80
C GLY A 434 7.26 6.51 -39.14
N PRO A 435 8.38 6.08 -39.75
CA PRO A 435 9.69 6.00 -39.11
C PRO A 435 10.34 7.36 -38.84
N ASP A 436 9.92 8.39 -39.58
CA ASP A 436 10.38 9.76 -39.43
C ASP A 436 9.78 10.42 -38.16
N ARG A 437 10.61 10.63 -37.14
CA ARG A 437 10.22 10.99 -35.74
C ARG A 437 10.17 12.50 -35.49
N HIS A 438 9.88 13.32 -36.50
CA HIS A 438 9.99 14.78 -36.36
C HIS A 438 8.88 15.42 -35.53
N ARG A 439 7.62 14.96 -35.65
CA ARG A 439 6.48 15.52 -34.89
C ARG A 439 5.46 14.44 -34.52
N PRO A 440 5.16 14.26 -33.21
CA PRO A 440 4.12 13.32 -32.80
C PRO A 440 2.75 13.85 -33.23
N PHE A 441 1.82 12.93 -33.50
CA PHE A 441 0.40 13.26 -33.72
C PHE A 441 -0.46 13.00 -32.49
N ALA A 442 0.07 12.22 -31.55
CA ALA A 442 -0.53 11.99 -30.25
C ALA A 442 0.56 11.75 -29.19
N THR A 443 0.27 12.08 -27.94
CA THR A 443 1.14 11.73 -26.80
C THR A 443 0.32 11.29 -25.60
N ILE A 444 0.89 10.43 -24.76
CA ILE A 444 0.36 10.04 -23.45
C ILE A 444 1.40 10.45 -22.42
N VAL A 445 1.01 11.35 -21.52
CA VAL A 445 1.91 11.90 -20.50
C VAL A 445 1.31 11.71 -19.10
N ALA A 446 2.13 11.40 -18.11
CA ALA A 446 1.68 11.17 -16.73
C ALA A 446 2.21 12.21 -15.73
N HIS A 447 2.97 13.20 -16.21
CA HIS A 447 3.57 14.22 -15.36
C HIS A 447 3.42 15.58 -16.00
N ASP A 448 3.39 16.60 -15.14
CA ASP A 448 3.51 17.97 -15.57
C ASP A 448 4.99 18.37 -15.64
N LEU A 449 5.36 19.16 -16.64
CA LEU A 449 6.66 19.81 -16.70
C LEU A 449 6.55 21.21 -16.05
N PRO A 450 7.25 21.46 -14.92
CA PRO A 450 7.16 22.73 -14.21
C PRO A 450 7.47 23.94 -15.11
N GLY A 451 6.60 24.95 -15.08
CA GLY A 451 6.75 26.16 -15.90
C GLY A 451 6.41 25.96 -17.40
N PHE A 452 5.98 24.77 -17.79
CA PHE A 452 5.59 24.46 -19.16
C PHE A 452 4.11 24.07 -19.27
N ASP A 453 3.67 22.97 -18.65
CA ASP A 453 2.31 22.44 -18.81
C ASP A 453 1.66 21.92 -17.51
N ASP A 454 1.98 22.57 -16.39
CA ASP A 454 1.58 22.28 -15.00
C ASP A 454 0.11 22.54 -14.60
N ARG A 455 -0.73 22.99 -15.53
CA ARG A 455 -2.15 23.25 -15.21
C ARG A 455 -2.99 21.99 -15.10
N SER A 456 -2.55 20.86 -15.66
CA SER A 456 -3.32 19.61 -15.65
C SER A 456 -3.25 18.87 -14.30
N ARG A 457 -2.25 19.19 -13.47
CA ARG A 457 -2.01 18.55 -12.17
C ARG A 457 -1.93 17.03 -12.32
N LEU A 458 -1.03 16.56 -13.18
CA LEU A 458 -0.89 15.14 -13.51
C LEU A 458 -0.25 14.32 -12.38
N ASP A 459 0.37 14.99 -11.40
CA ASP A 459 0.87 14.35 -10.17
C ASP A 459 -0.24 13.72 -9.29
N ARG A 460 -1.50 13.85 -9.71
CA ARG A 460 -2.65 13.14 -9.13
C ARG A 460 -2.62 11.67 -9.56
N ALA A 461 -2.72 10.78 -8.59
CA ALA A 461 -2.60 9.35 -8.88
C ALA A 461 -3.62 8.81 -9.89
N GLY A 462 -3.13 7.94 -10.77
CA GLY A 462 -3.93 7.32 -11.82
C GLY A 462 -4.42 8.32 -12.88
N VAL A 463 -3.93 9.56 -12.87
CA VAL A 463 -4.22 10.54 -13.91
C VAL A 463 -3.11 10.53 -14.95
N PHE A 464 -3.50 10.38 -16.20
CA PHE A 464 -2.65 10.65 -17.34
C PHE A 464 -3.39 11.57 -18.30
N ARG A 465 -2.65 12.34 -19.09
CA ARG A 465 -3.19 13.19 -20.13
C ARG A 465 -2.91 12.57 -21.49
N PHE A 466 -3.98 12.41 -22.26
CA PHE A 466 -3.87 12.07 -23.67
C PHE A 466 -3.94 13.34 -24.51
N ASN A 467 -2.93 13.60 -25.33
CA ASN A 467 -2.82 14.78 -26.18
C ASN A 467 -2.93 14.39 -27.65
N ILE A 468 -3.64 15.19 -28.45
CA ILE A 468 -3.89 14.93 -29.87
C ILE A 468 -3.61 16.19 -30.70
N GLU A 469 -2.86 16.07 -31.80
CA GLU A 469 -2.74 17.14 -32.81
C GLU A 469 -4.03 17.21 -33.64
N ALA A 470 -5.05 17.89 -33.12
CA ALA A 470 -6.31 18.06 -33.81
C ALA A 470 -6.21 19.05 -34.98
N GLY A 471 -5.27 19.99 -34.93
CA GLY A 471 -5.15 21.05 -35.92
C GLY A 471 -6.27 22.09 -35.83
N ARG A 472 -6.16 23.16 -36.64
CA ARG A 472 -6.99 24.37 -36.48
C ARG A 472 -8.49 24.14 -36.68
N ASP A 473 -8.87 23.31 -37.64
CA ASP A 473 -10.28 23.13 -38.01
C ASP A 473 -11.05 22.36 -36.93
N GLU A 474 -10.46 21.28 -36.42
CA GLU A 474 -11.07 20.52 -35.31
C GLU A 474 -11.04 21.29 -34.00
N PHE A 475 -9.97 22.05 -33.73
CA PHE A 475 -9.92 22.92 -32.57
C PHE A 475 -11.08 23.93 -32.56
N ARG A 476 -11.33 24.60 -33.70
CA ARG A 476 -12.47 25.53 -33.86
C ARG A 476 -13.81 24.85 -33.67
N ARG A 477 -13.97 23.64 -34.22
CA ARG A 477 -15.22 22.88 -34.08
C ARG A 477 -15.49 22.49 -32.62
N LEU A 478 -14.46 22.16 -31.86
CA LEU A 478 -14.59 21.72 -30.46
C LEU A 478 -14.92 22.87 -29.51
N PHE A 479 -14.27 24.03 -29.67
CA PHE A 479 -14.33 25.09 -28.66
C PHE A 479 -15.05 26.37 -29.11
N GLY A 480 -15.42 26.47 -30.39
CA GLY A 480 -16.12 27.64 -30.95
C GLY A 480 -15.20 28.84 -31.25
N TYR A 481 -13.90 28.71 -31.01
CA TYR A 481 -12.88 29.72 -31.29
C TYR A 481 -11.60 29.08 -31.85
N GLY A 482 -10.76 29.88 -32.52
CA GLY A 482 -9.52 29.40 -33.13
C GLY A 482 -8.35 29.23 -32.16
N PRO A 483 -7.34 28.39 -32.45
CA PRO A 483 -6.13 28.29 -31.64
C PRO A 483 -5.47 29.64 -31.36
N GLU A 484 -5.52 30.57 -32.32
CA GLU A 484 -5.04 31.95 -32.18
C GLU A 484 -5.71 32.75 -31.05
N GLN A 485 -6.94 32.38 -30.66
CA GLN A 485 -7.71 33.03 -29.59
C GLN A 485 -7.54 32.31 -28.24
N PHE A 486 -6.83 31.18 -28.19
CA PHE A 486 -6.74 30.36 -26.96
C PHE A 486 -6.25 31.13 -25.74
N ALA A 487 -5.32 32.08 -25.90
CA ALA A 487 -4.81 32.88 -24.79
C ALA A 487 -5.90 33.67 -24.04
N GLU A 488 -6.94 34.12 -24.74
CA GLU A 488 -8.06 34.89 -24.18
C GLU A 488 -9.04 34.01 -23.40
N HIS A 489 -9.14 32.72 -23.76
CA HIS A 489 -10.05 31.75 -23.16
C HIS A 489 -9.40 30.88 -22.08
N ARG A 490 -8.06 30.86 -22.02
CA ARG A 490 -7.25 29.94 -21.22
C ARG A 490 -7.59 29.94 -19.73
N ASP A 491 -7.93 31.07 -19.12
CA ASP A 491 -8.15 31.16 -17.67
C ASP A 491 -9.51 30.67 -17.19
N GLY A 492 -10.47 30.48 -18.11
CA GLY A 492 -11.78 29.89 -17.79
C GLY A 492 -11.82 28.37 -17.87
N ILE A 493 -10.71 27.70 -18.18
CA ILE A 493 -10.67 26.27 -18.46
C ILE A 493 -10.13 25.52 -17.23
N ASP A 494 -10.91 24.56 -16.75
CA ASP A 494 -10.43 23.58 -15.78
C ASP A 494 -9.61 22.48 -16.50
N PHE A 495 -8.29 22.66 -16.51
CA PHE A 495 -7.36 21.67 -17.07
C PHE A 495 -7.22 20.41 -16.22
N THR A 496 -7.80 20.37 -15.03
CA THR A 496 -7.74 19.23 -14.12
C THR A 496 -8.92 18.26 -14.31
N ALA A 497 -9.97 18.68 -15.02
CA ALA A 497 -11.13 17.86 -15.31
C ALA A 497 -10.75 16.55 -16.03
N THR A 498 -11.37 15.45 -15.62
CA THR A 498 -11.22 14.12 -16.23
C THR A 498 -12.38 13.81 -17.15
N ASP A 499 -12.14 13.05 -18.22
CA ASP A 499 -13.14 12.71 -19.22
C ASP A 499 -13.83 13.95 -19.84
N VAL A 500 -13.04 15.01 -20.05
CA VAL A 500 -13.44 16.23 -20.75
C VAL A 500 -12.35 16.61 -21.74
N ILE A 501 -12.73 16.85 -23.00
CA ILE A 501 -11.81 17.35 -24.03
C ILE A 501 -11.65 18.86 -23.81
N VAL A 502 -10.42 19.29 -23.58
CA VAL A 502 -10.04 20.70 -23.43
C VAL A 502 -8.90 21.02 -24.40
N PRO A 503 -8.63 22.30 -24.70
CA PRO A 503 -7.37 22.68 -25.36
C PRO A 503 -6.16 22.19 -24.57
N HIS A 504 -5.07 21.85 -25.24
CA HIS A 504 -3.82 21.53 -24.53
C HIS A 504 -3.31 22.75 -23.75
N PRO A 505 -2.90 22.63 -22.47
CA PRO A 505 -2.51 23.77 -21.64
C PRO A 505 -1.35 24.61 -22.20
N ALA A 506 -0.31 23.97 -22.74
CA ALA A 506 0.80 24.64 -23.42
C ALA A 506 0.62 24.79 -24.95
N TYR A 507 0.23 23.72 -25.66
CA TYR A 507 0.17 23.68 -27.12
C TYR A 507 -1.20 24.02 -27.73
N GLY A 508 -2.15 24.55 -26.95
CA GLY A 508 -3.47 24.94 -27.45
C GLY A 508 -3.40 25.91 -28.65
N VAL A 509 -2.46 26.87 -28.63
CA VAL A 509 -2.22 27.82 -29.75
C VAL A 509 -1.76 27.14 -31.04
N GLN A 510 -1.25 25.92 -30.96
CA GLN A 510 -0.85 25.11 -32.12
C GLN A 510 -1.96 24.17 -32.60
N GLY A 511 -3.15 24.23 -31.98
CA GLY A 511 -4.29 23.37 -32.31
C GLY A 511 -4.23 21.98 -31.67
N TRP A 512 -3.48 21.83 -30.57
CA TRP A 512 -3.49 20.61 -29.77
C TRP A 512 -4.65 20.62 -28.78
N VAL A 513 -5.22 19.43 -28.58
CA VAL A 513 -6.24 19.18 -27.58
C VAL A 513 -5.76 18.12 -26.61
N SER A 514 -6.33 18.10 -25.41
CA SER A 514 -6.00 17.15 -24.36
C SER A 514 -7.23 16.67 -23.62
N VAL A 515 -7.14 15.45 -23.08
CA VAL A 515 -8.13 14.87 -22.18
C VAL A 515 -7.40 14.11 -21.09
N ASN A 516 -7.70 14.41 -19.83
CA ASN A 516 -7.20 13.62 -18.71
C ASN A 516 -8.11 12.41 -18.53
N ASN A 517 -7.54 11.21 -18.39
CA ASN A 517 -8.28 9.95 -18.18
C ASN A 517 -9.52 9.81 -19.11
N PRO A 518 -9.34 9.78 -20.45
CA PRO A 518 -10.46 9.63 -21.38
C PRO A 518 -11.34 8.43 -21.03
N GLY A 519 -12.63 8.69 -20.84
CA GLY A 519 -13.63 7.76 -20.34
C GLY A 519 -14.83 7.64 -21.29
N PRO A 520 -15.97 7.11 -20.82
CA PRO A 520 -17.16 6.92 -21.65
C PRO A 520 -17.71 8.22 -22.26
N GLY A 521 -17.58 9.36 -21.57
CA GLY A 521 -18.10 10.66 -22.02
C GLY A 521 -17.38 11.22 -23.24
N THR A 522 -16.08 10.96 -23.37
CA THR A 522 -15.25 11.46 -24.49
C THR A 522 -14.85 10.38 -25.50
N ARG A 523 -15.10 9.10 -25.21
CA ARG A 523 -14.64 7.95 -26.01
C ARG A 523 -14.85 8.10 -27.53
N ALA A 524 -16.07 8.37 -27.95
CA ALA A 524 -16.42 8.45 -29.37
C ALA A 524 -15.65 9.58 -30.07
N GLU A 525 -15.53 10.72 -29.40
CA GLU A 525 -14.88 11.90 -29.95
C GLU A 525 -13.35 11.76 -29.95
N VAL A 526 -12.77 11.17 -28.90
CA VAL A 526 -11.34 10.81 -28.82
C VAL A 526 -10.96 9.86 -29.95
N GLN A 527 -11.76 8.82 -30.23
CA GLN A 527 -11.51 7.90 -31.34
C GLN A 527 -11.55 8.59 -32.70
N ARG A 528 -12.50 9.52 -32.90
CA ARG A 528 -12.63 10.29 -34.13
C ARG A 528 -11.45 11.23 -34.33
N LEU A 529 -11.06 11.97 -33.29
CA LEU A 529 -9.93 12.90 -33.29
C LEU A 529 -8.60 12.17 -33.51
N LEU A 530 -8.41 11.03 -32.85
CA LEU A 530 -7.22 10.19 -33.05
C LEU A 530 -7.09 9.73 -34.51
N SER A 531 -8.19 9.20 -35.08
CA SER A 531 -8.23 8.78 -36.48
C SER A 531 -7.96 9.96 -37.44
N TYR A 532 -8.46 11.14 -37.11
CA TYR A 532 -8.26 12.36 -37.89
C TYR A 532 -6.80 12.86 -37.81
N ALA A 533 -6.22 12.92 -36.62
CA ALA A 533 -4.83 13.32 -36.39
C ALA A 533 -3.85 12.37 -37.09
N HIS A 534 -4.11 11.06 -37.03
CA HIS A 534 -3.32 10.05 -37.74
C HIS A 534 -3.36 10.25 -39.27
N ARG A 535 -4.56 10.46 -39.86
CA ARG A 535 -4.68 10.78 -41.30
C ARG A 535 -3.95 12.06 -41.68
N ARG A 536 -4.00 13.10 -40.85
CA ARG A 536 -3.26 14.35 -41.08
C ARG A 536 -1.76 14.15 -41.03
N ALA A 537 -1.27 13.36 -40.08
CA ALA A 537 0.15 13.09 -39.93
C ALA A 537 0.69 12.27 -41.12
N THR A 538 -0.05 11.25 -41.56
CA THR A 538 0.30 10.46 -42.76
C THR A 538 0.22 11.29 -44.06
N GLN A 539 -0.74 12.20 -44.19
CA GLN A 539 -0.82 13.11 -45.36
C GLN A 539 0.30 14.15 -45.39
N ARG A 540 0.75 14.65 -44.22
CA ARG A 540 1.90 15.57 -44.13
C ARG A 540 3.18 14.94 -44.68
N LYS A 541 3.37 13.62 -44.51
CA LYS A 541 4.48 12.87 -45.11
C LYS A 541 4.44 12.74 -46.63
N ARG A 542 3.24 12.84 -47.22
CA ARG A 542 3.04 12.66 -48.67
C ARG A 542 3.18 13.97 -49.47
N ARG A 543 3.37 15.10 -48.79
CA ARG A 543 3.66 16.38 -49.43
C ARG A 543 5.18 16.55 -49.53
N PRO A 544 5.73 16.77 -50.73
CA PRO A 544 7.17 16.91 -50.94
C PRO A 544 7.75 18.17 -50.28
#